data_AF-A0A1Q3THT0-F1
#
_entry.id   AF-A0A1Q3THT0-F1
#
_cell.length_a   1.000
_cell.length_b   1.000
_cell.length_c   1.000
_cell.angle_alpha   90.00
_cell.angle_beta   90.00
_cell.angle_gamma   90.00
#
_symmetry.space_group_name_H-M   'P 1'
#
loop_
_entity.id
_entity.type
_entity.pdbx_description
1 polymer ?
#
loop_
_entity_poly.entity_id
_entity_poly.type
_entity_poly.pdbx_seq_one_letter_code
_entity_poly.pdbx_strand_id
1 'polypeptide(L)'
;MTATNVQWELMLEVLQSIRSEIQQQTLLLGQAGTIIAGGQYVHVPFRGSEIYLFHKAFIDAGGAPHENYKTLLEKTVGNLANRTQKGFSAQSFCKYSDKVDPEAKDNVKRFLQKMIRNIDSYD
;
A
#
# COMPACT_ATOMS: atom_id res chain seq x y z
N MET A 1 -32.72 -13.71 -1.91
CA MET A 1 -31.51 -12.90 -1.67
C MET A 1 -31.27 -12.87 -0.17
N THR A 2 -30.20 -13.49 0.31
CA THR A 2 -29.90 -13.65 1.75
C THR A 2 -29.28 -12.38 2.32
N ALA A 3 -29.57 -12.09 3.59
CA ALA A 3 -29.18 -10.86 4.29
C ALA A 3 -27.67 -10.51 4.24
N THR A 4 -26.81 -11.49 3.99
CA THR A 4 -25.36 -11.33 3.80
C THR A 4 -24.97 -10.51 2.58
N ASN A 5 -25.73 -10.57 1.48
CA ASN A 5 -25.43 -9.77 0.28
C ASN A 5 -25.74 -8.30 0.51
N VAL A 6 -26.77 -7.98 1.28
CA VAL A 6 -27.16 -6.58 1.55
C VAL A 6 -26.12 -5.89 2.43
N GLN A 7 -25.58 -6.58 3.43
CA GLN A 7 -24.51 -6.05 4.30
C GLN A 7 -23.20 -5.84 3.53
N TRP A 8 -22.89 -6.72 2.57
CA TRP A 8 -21.71 -6.59 1.70
C TRP A 8 -21.82 -5.39 0.76
N GLU A 9 -22.98 -5.18 0.13
CA GLU A 9 -23.22 -4.01 -0.74
C GLU A 9 -23.13 -2.70 0.05
N LEU A 10 -23.73 -2.63 1.24
CA LEU A 10 -23.62 -1.47 2.13
C LEU A 10 -22.17 -1.17 2.52
N MET A 11 -21.37 -2.19 2.79
CA MET A 11 -19.95 -2.01 3.10
C MET A 11 -19.18 -1.49 1.88
N LEU A 12 -19.48 -1.98 0.67
CA LEU A 12 -18.88 -1.47 -0.55
C LEU A 12 -19.24 0.00 -0.82
N GLU A 13 -20.50 0.38 -0.60
CA GLU A 13 -20.94 1.79 -0.73
C GLU A 13 -20.21 2.70 0.26
N VAL A 14 -20.06 2.28 1.52
CA VAL A 14 -19.31 3.03 2.54
C VAL A 14 -17.84 3.17 2.13
N LEU A 15 -17.21 2.10 1.63
CA LEU A 15 -15.82 2.16 1.16
C LEU A 15 -15.66 3.08 -0.06
N GLN A 16 -16.64 3.12 -0.96
CA GLN A 16 -16.64 4.05 -2.10
C GLN A 16 -16.84 5.50 -1.66
N SER A 17 -17.69 5.75 -0.65
CA SER A 17 -17.87 7.06 -0.05
C SER A 17 -16.59 7.54 0.62
N ILE A 18 -15.94 6.72 1.45
CA ILE A 18 -14.65 7.01 2.08
C ILE A 18 -13.58 7.31 1.03
N ARG A 19 -13.51 6.50 -0.04
CA ARG A 19 -12.58 6.75 -1.16
C ARG A 19 -12.82 8.12 -1.81
N SER A 20 -14.07 8.49 -1.99
CA SER A 20 -14.45 9.77 -2.61
C SER A 20 -14.10 10.96 -1.71
N GLU A 21 -14.32 10.84 -0.40
CA GLU A 21 -13.92 11.85 0.58
C GLU A 21 -12.40 12.00 0.66
N ILE A 22 -11.64 10.90 0.66
CA ILE A 22 -10.17 10.94 0.63
C ILE A 22 -9.69 11.61 -0.67
N GLN A 23 -10.32 11.32 -1.81
CA GLN A 23 -9.98 11.98 -3.07
C GLN A 23 -10.28 13.49 -3.05
N GLN A 24 -11.42 13.90 -2.47
CA GLN A 24 -11.75 15.32 -2.29
C GLN A 24 -10.80 16.01 -1.31
N GLN A 25 -10.46 15.37 -0.19
CA GLN A 25 -9.50 15.89 0.77
C GLN A 25 -8.08 15.99 0.18
N THR A 26 -7.69 15.03 -0.67
CA THR A 26 -6.41 15.09 -1.42
C THR A 26 -6.40 16.23 -2.43
N LEU A 27 -7.55 16.56 -3.02
CA LEU A 27 -7.73 17.73 -3.89
C LEU A 27 -7.64 19.05 -3.12
N LEU A 28 -8.22 19.10 -1.91
CA LEU A 28 -8.18 20.27 -1.01
C LEU A 28 -6.79 20.46 -0.37
N LEU A 29 -6.08 19.37 -0.10
CA LEU A 29 -4.71 19.35 0.44
C LEU A 29 -3.64 19.51 -0.66
N GLY A 30 -3.97 20.21 -1.76
CA GLY A 30 -3.07 20.59 -2.85
C GLY A 30 -1.89 21.51 -2.47
N GLN A 31 -1.29 21.31 -1.29
CA GLN A 31 -0.04 21.89 -0.85
C GLN A 31 0.77 20.87 -0.03
N ALA A 32 1.19 19.76 -0.67
CA ALA A 32 2.38 18.99 -0.28
C ALA A 32 2.76 17.86 -1.27
N GLY A 33 1.88 17.48 -2.20
CA GLY A 33 2.16 16.46 -3.21
C GLY A 33 1.84 16.96 -4.60
N THR A 34 2.86 17.09 -5.44
CA THR A 34 2.72 17.48 -6.84
C THR A 34 1.80 16.49 -7.58
N ILE A 35 0.55 16.86 -7.83
CA ILE A 35 -0.30 16.17 -8.79
C ILE A 35 0.21 16.58 -10.18
N ILE A 36 1.04 15.73 -10.78
CA ILE A 36 1.48 15.90 -12.17
C ILE A 36 0.59 15.03 -13.05
N ALA A 37 -0.05 15.64 -14.04
CA ALA A 37 -0.92 15.00 -15.01
C ALA A 37 -0.29 13.71 -15.61
N GLY A 38 -1.01 12.59 -15.51
CA GLY A 38 -0.65 11.31 -16.15
C GLY A 38 -0.50 10.11 -15.19
N GLY A 39 -1.61 9.68 -14.58
CA GLY A 39 -1.67 8.49 -13.71
C GLY A 39 -1.57 8.83 -12.22
N GLN A 40 -2.58 8.47 -11.43
CA GLN A 40 -2.58 8.69 -9.98
C GLN A 40 -1.65 7.66 -9.30
N TYR A 41 -0.39 8.03 -9.09
CA TYR A 41 0.56 7.21 -8.33
C TYR A 41 0.72 7.73 -6.90
N VAL A 42 0.76 6.81 -5.94
CA VAL A 42 1.17 7.07 -4.56
C VAL A 42 2.69 7.07 -4.50
N HIS A 43 3.27 8.22 -4.17
CA HIS A 43 4.70 8.36 -3.98
C HIS A 43 5.13 7.80 -2.62
N VAL A 44 5.90 6.71 -2.65
CA VAL A 44 6.46 6.08 -1.46
C VAL A 44 7.97 6.35 -1.37
N PRO A 45 8.52 6.56 -0.15
CA PRO A 45 9.96 6.77 0.04
C PRO A 45 10.77 5.46 0.01
N PHE A 46 10.11 4.34 -0.25
CA PHE A 46 10.71 3.01 -0.15
C PHE A 46 11.34 2.53 -1.46
N ARG A 47 12.39 1.73 -1.33
CA ARG A 47 12.99 0.95 -2.41
C ARG A 47 12.10 -0.24 -2.77
N GLY A 48 12.32 -0.82 -3.95
CA GLY A 48 11.56 -1.99 -4.38
C GLY A 48 11.71 -3.21 -3.46
N SER A 49 12.91 -3.45 -2.92
CA SER A 49 13.16 -4.50 -1.92
C SER A 49 12.42 -4.26 -0.60
N GLU A 50 12.27 -3.01 -0.19
CA GLU A 50 11.55 -2.62 1.03
C GLU A 50 10.04 -2.79 0.83
N ILE A 51 9.50 -2.36 -0.31
CA ILE A 51 8.09 -2.55 -0.67
C ILE A 51 7.76 -4.05 -0.79
N TYR A 52 8.67 -4.87 -1.34
CA TYR A 52 8.56 -6.34 -1.34
C TYR A 52 8.41 -6.87 0.10
N LEU A 53 9.32 -6.47 0.99
CA LEU A 53 9.30 -6.92 2.38
C LEU A 53 8.04 -6.49 3.13
N PHE A 54 7.52 -5.30 2.86
CA PHE A 54 6.25 -4.83 3.43
C PHE A 54 5.07 -5.73 3.07
N HIS A 55 4.90 -6.01 1.78
CA HIS A 55 3.80 -6.84 1.31
C HIS A 55 3.94 -8.26 1.85
N LYS A 56 5.16 -8.79 1.92
CA LYS A 56 5.41 -10.11 2.52
C LYS A 56 5.03 -10.13 4.00
N ALA A 57 5.51 -9.15 4.78
CA ALA A 57 5.21 -9.05 6.21
C ALA A 57 3.69 -8.90 6.47
N PHE A 58 2.98 -8.16 5.61
CA PHE A 58 1.53 -8.00 5.70
C PHE A 58 0.78 -9.32 5.46
N ILE A 59 1.19 -10.11 4.47
CA ILE A 59 0.63 -11.45 4.20
C ILE A 59 0.96 -12.41 5.34
N ASP A 60 2.21 -12.44 5.80
CA ASP A 60 2.67 -13.31 6.89
C ASP A 60 1.94 -12.99 8.21
N ALA A 61 1.53 -11.73 8.41
CA ALA A 61 0.71 -11.30 9.55
C ALA A 61 -0.80 -11.60 9.38
N GLY A 62 -1.21 -12.21 8.27
CA GLY A 62 -2.61 -12.55 7.99
C GLY A 62 -3.47 -11.39 7.47
N GLY A 63 -2.85 -10.30 7.01
CA GLY A 63 -3.57 -9.09 6.57
C GLY A 63 -4.41 -9.27 5.29
N ALA A 64 -4.06 -10.22 4.43
CA ALA A 64 -4.87 -10.61 3.27
C ALA A 64 -4.85 -12.15 3.12
N PRO A 65 -5.69 -12.87 3.88
CA PRO A 65 -5.61 -14.34 4.01
C PRO A 65 -5.98 -15.09 2.73
N HIS A 66 -6.63 -14.42 1.77
CA HIS A 66 -7.00 -14.98 0.47
C HIS A 66 -6.04 -14.57 -0.66
N GLU A 67 -5.03 -13.77 -0.34
CA GLU A 67 -4.03 -13.33 -1.30
C GLU A 67 -2.69 -13.97 -0.96
N ASN A 68 -1.88 -14.23 -1.98
CA ASN A 68 -0.46 -14.44 -1.77
C ASN A 68 0.28 -13.11 -2.03
N TYR A 69 1.54 -13.05 -1.61
CA TYR A 69 2.40 -11.88 -1.83
C TYR A 69 2.34 -11.36 -3.27
N LYS A 70 2.34 -12.26 -4.26
CA LYS A 70 2.40 -11.91 -5.67
C LYS A 70 1.10 -11.28 -6.16
N THR A 71 -0.05 -11.83 -5.77
CA THR A 71 -1.36 -11.28 -6.15
C THR A 71 -1.61 -9.92 -5.49
N LEU A 72 -1.21 -9.77 -4.23
CA LEU A 72 -1.33 -8.49 -3.52
C LEU A 72 -0.45 -7.43 -4.20
N LEU A 73 0.80 -7.80 -4.49
CA LEU A 73 1.73 -6.95 -5.21
C LEU A 73 1.19 -6.53 -6.59
N GLU A 74 0.65 -7.46 -7.39
CA GLU A 74 0.09 -7.15 -8.72
C GLU A 74 -1.01 -6.09 -8.66
N LYS A 75 -1.82 -6.08 -7.60
CA LYS A 75 -2.91 -5.11 -7.40
C LYS A 75 -2.41 -3.73 -6.96
N THR A 76 -1.37 -3.67 -6.15
CA THR A 76 -0.92 -2.43 -5.51
C THR A 76 0.20 -1.73 -6.29
N VAL A 77 1.13 -2.50 -6.89
CA VAL A 77 2.38 -2.01 -7.46
C VAL A 77 2.19 -1.02 -8.62
N GLY A 78 1.14 -1.21 -9.42
CA GLY A 78 0.79 -0.32 -10.53
C GLY A 78 0.36 1.08 -10.09
N ASN A 79 0.01 1.26 -8.81
CA ASN A 79 -0.36 2.55 -8.23
C ASN A 79 0.75 3.14 -7.37
N LEU A 80 1.93 2.51 -7.30
CA LEU A 80 3.06 2.97 -6.50
C LEU A 80 4.11 3.64 -7.40
N ALA A 81 4.70 4.73 -6.92
CA ALA A 81 5.89 5.35 -7.50
C ALA A 81 6.87 5.73 -6.39
N ASN A 82 8.15 5.93 -6.70
CA ASN A 82 9.10 6.51 -5.75
C ASN A 82 9.87 7.69 -6.37
N ARG A 83 10.77 8.30 -5.60
CA ARG A 83 11.56 9.46 -6.06
C ARG A 83 12.43 9.15 -7.28
N THR A 84 12.82 7.89 -7.47
CA THR A 84 13.76 7.46 -8.52
C THR A 84 13.07 6.75 -9.70
N GLN A 85 11.81 6.33 -9.54
CA GLN A 85 11.11 5.49 -10.50
C GLN A 85 9.62 5.88 -10.58
N LYS A 86 9.18 6.27 -11.79
CA LYS A 86 7.78 6.49 -12.11
C LYS A 86 7.10 5.14 -12.37
N GLY A 87 6.27 4.71 -11.43
CA GLY A 87 5.54 3.45 -11.56
C GLY A 87 6.40 2.23 -11.30
N PHE A 88 5.78 1.23 -10.69
CA PHE A 88 6.40 -0.06 -10.48
C PHE A 88 5.61 -1.16 -11.21
N SER A 89 6.31 -2.15 -11.74
CA SER A 89 5.68 -3.34 -12.32
C SER A 89 5.87 -4.54 -11.40
N ALA A 90 4.88 -5.45 -11.36
CA ALA A 90 4.99 -6.69 -10.59
C ALA A 90 6.22 -7.52 -11.00
N GLN A 91 6.54 -7.56 -12.30
CA GLN A 91 7.73 -8.23 -12.83
C GLN A 91 9.04 -7.60 -12.33
N SER A 92 9.12 -6.27 -12.29
CA SER A 92 10.28 -5.57 -11.70
C SER A 92 10.40 -5.88 -10.20
N PHE A 93 9.27 -6.08 -9.52
CA PHE A 93 9.23 -6.37 -8.10
C PHE A 93 9.63 -7.78 -7.70
N CYS A 94 9.25 -8.77 -8.52
CA CYS A 94 9.74 -10.13 -8.33
C CYS A 94 11.28 -10.17 -8.36
N LYS A 95 11.94 -9.32 -9.18
CA LYS A 95 13.42 -9.24 -9.19
C LYS A 95 14.03 -8.68 -7.90
N TYR A 96 13.24 -8.04 -7.04
CA TYR A 96 13.69 -7.53 -5.75
C TYR A 96 13.60 -8.57 -4.63
N SER A 97 12.88 -9.70 -4.81
CA SER A 97 12.89 -10.80 -3.83
C SER A 97 14.29 -11.37 -3.60
N ASP A 98 15.08 -11.42 -4.67
CA ASP A 98 16.43 -11.97 -4.65
C ASP A 98 17.48 -10.92 -4.23
N LYS A 99 17.06 -9.65 -4.11
CA LYS A 99 17.92 -8.50 -3.77
C LYS A 99 17.61 -7.94 -2.39
N VAL A 100 16.96 -8.72 -1.53
CA VAL A 100 16.70 -8.31 -0.14
C VAL A 100 18.00 -8.33 0.65
N ASP A 101 18.63 -7.18 0.74
CA ASP A 101 19.80 -6.96 1.57
C ASP A 101 19.43 -6.75 3.07
N PRO A 102 20.39 -6.89 4.01
CA PRO A 102 20.13 -6.67 5.43
C PRO A 102 19.64 -5.26 5.78
N GLU A 103 20.07 -4.23 5.06
CA GLU A 103 19.67 -2.84 5.30
C GLU A 103 18.18 -2.65 4.97
N ALA A 104 17.69 -3.21 3.87
CA ALA A 104 16.27 -3.21 3.52
C ALA A 104 15.42 -3.88 4.60
N LYS A 105 15.89 -5.00 5.19
CA LYS A 105 15.21 -5.67 6.31
C LYS A 105 15.15 -4.76 7.54
N ASP A 106 16.26 -4.14 7.91
CA ASP A 106 16.32 -3.25 9.07
C ASP A 106 15.46 -2.00 8.90
N ASN A 107 15.43 -1.41 7.70
CA ASN A 107 14.58 -0.26 7.39
C ASN A 107 13.10 -0.60 7.54
N VAL A 108 12.66 -1.73 6.96
CA VAL A 108 11.26 -2.18 7.07
C VAL A 108 10.91 -2.51 8.52
N LYS A 109 11.80 -3.20 9.25
CA LYS A 109 11.60 -3.49 10.67
C LYS A 109 11.42 -2.21 11.50
N ARG A 110 12.29 -1.22 11.33
CA ARG A 110 12.21 0.07 12.03
C ARG A 110 10.91 0.81 11.73
N PHE A 111 10.48 0.79 10.47
CA PHE A 111 9.24 1.42 10.08
C PHE A 111 8.02 0.71 10.70
N LEU A 112 7.95 -0.63 10.64
CA LEU A 112 6.87 -1.40 11.26
C LEU A 112 6.81 -1.17 12.77
N GLN A 113 7.96 -1.18 13.46
CA GLN A 113 8.05 -0.85 14.88
C GLN A 113 7.55 0.57 15.19
N LYS A 114 7.85 1.54 14.31
CA LYS A 114 7.34 2.90 14.45
C LYS A 114 5.83 2.95 14.26
N MET A 115 5.27 2.22 13.30
CA MET A 115 3.81 2.15 13.13
C MET A 115 3.12 1.56 14.36
N ILE A 116 3.65 0.46 14.91
CA ILE A 116 3.11 -0.17 16.13
C ILE A 116 3.10 0.84 17.27
N ARG A 117 4.23 1.51 17.53
CA ARG A 117 4.33 2.55 18.57
C ARG A 117 3.35 3.69 18.36
N ASN A 118 3.12 4.12 17.12
CA ASN A 118 2.16 5.17 16.82
C ASN A 118 0.71 4.70 17.10
N ILE A 119 0.38 3.45 16.77
CA ILE A 119 -0.92 2.86 17.08
C ILE A 119 -1.11 2.77 18.60
N ASP A 120 -0.12 2.25 19.32
CA ASP A 120 -0.13 2.14 20.79
C ASP A 120 -0.21 3.52 21.46
N SER A 121 0.19 4.59 20.77
CA SER A 121 0.12 5.97 21.30
C SER A 121 -1.25 6.64 21.14
N TYR A 122 -2.21 5.99 20.49
CA TYR A 122 -3.59 6.49 20.39
C TYR A 122 -4.49 6.10 21.56
N ASP A 123 -3.93 5.40 22.57
CA ASP A 123 -4.54 5.17 23.88
C ASP A 123 -4.46 6.39 24.80
#